data_AF-A0A8T3XLL4-F1
#
_entry.id   AF-A0A8T3XLL4-F1
#
_cell.length_a   1.000
_cell.length_b   1.000
_cell.length_c   1.000
_cell.angle_alpha   90.00
_cell.angle_beta   90.00
_cell.angle_gamma   90.00
#
_symmetry.space_group_name_H-M   'P 1'
#
loop_
_entity.id
_entity.type
_entity.pdbx_description
1 polymer ?
#
loop_
_entity_poly.entity_id
_entity_poly.type
_entity_poly.pdbx_seq_one_letter_code
_entity_poly.pdbx_strand_id
1 'polypeptide(L)'
;MKQTLLDKVSIFLLRKGFTLKNLTRTCFDILARRNEQILLVKVLEDANSIGREYTEEMVAVASYISASPLIISEKAGSKLEDNIVYSRFGIYTLNLATFTNSIHNKFPFIKRSKAGLTASVSGKKLREKREELGFSLNALSKKIGVTSRMIIKYENENSEITINRAMKLYDLLGHDVFNEVNVFMNSMQLRSKFETEVSKKYVELGFEAMETRKTPFDIIVK
;
A
#
# COMPACT_ATOMS: atom_id res chain seq x y z
N MET A 1 2.62 -5.88 23.17
CA MET A 1 3.02 -4.99 22.04
C MET A 1 1.92 -4.88 20.99
N LYS A 2 1.46 -5.98 20.37
CA LYS A 2 0.34 -5.96 19.41
C LYS A 2 -0.92 -5.23 19.91
N GLN A 3 -1.39 -5.53 21.13
CA GLN A 3 -2.61 -4.91 21.67
C GLN A 3 -2.48 -3.39 21.76
N THR A 4 -1.35 -2.90 22.26
CA THR A 4 -1.04 -1.46 22.34
C THR A 4 -1.05 -0.79 20.97
N LEU A 5 -0.54 -1.46 19.93
CA LEU A 5 -0.58 -0.94 18.56
C LEU A 5 -2.02 -0.88 18.02
N LEU A 6 -2.82 -1.93 18.26
CA LEU A 6 -4.24 -1.98 17.86
C LEU A 6 -5.04 -0.84 18.49
N ASP A 7 -4.83 -0.59 19.79
CA ASP A 7 -5.49 0.49 20.51
C ASP A 7 -5.09 1.86 19.95
N LYS A 8 -3.80 2.07 19.65
CA LYS A 8 -3.30 3.30 19.01
C LYS A 8 -3.94 3.54 17.64
N VAL A 9 -4.00 2.51 16.79
CA VAL A 9 -4.64 2.59 15.46
C VAL A 9 -6.13 2.92 15.61
N SER A 10 -6.82 2.23 16.51
CA SER A 10 -8.25 2.44 16.77
C SER A 10 -8.54 3.86 17.27
N ILE A 11 -7.83 4.34 18.29
CA ILE A 11 -8.00 5.68 18.84
C ILE A 11 -7.72 6.75 17.78
N PHE A 12 -6.67 6.56 16.97
CA PHE A 12 -6.34 7.49 15.90
C PHE A 12 -7.47 7.57 14.86
N LEU A 13 -7.98 6.44 14.39
CA LEU A 13 -9.05 6.41 13.40
C LEU A 13 -10.36 7.01 13.93
N LEU A 14 -10.75 6.72 15.19
CA LEU A 14 -11.91 7.37 15.83
C LEU A 14 -11.77 8.89 15.85
N ARG A 15 -10.59 9.40 16.26
CA ARG A 15 -10.28 10.85 16.23
C ARG A 15 -10.31 11.46 14.83
N LYS A 16 -10.19 10.64 13.78
CA LYS A 16 -10.26 11.06 12.38
C LYS A 16 -11.66 10.88 11.76
N GLY A 17 -12.67 10.58 12.57
CA GLY A 17 -14.06 10.48 12.17
C GLY A 17 -14.43 9.14 11.54
N PHE A 18 -13.63 8.09 11.72
CA PHE A 18 -14.00 6.74 11.31
C PHE A 18 -14.93 6.11 12.34
N THR A 19 -15.95 5.40 11.86
CA THR A 19 -16.66 4.40 12.66
C THR A 19 -15.90 3.08 12.58
N LEU A 20 -15.70 2.40 13.71
CA LEU A 20 -14.87 1.19 13.79
C LEU A 20 -15.64 -0.01 14.30
N LYS A 21 -15.29 -1.19 13.77
CA LYS A 21 -15.60 -2.49 14.37
C LYS A 21 -14.31 -3.28 14.54
N ASN A 22 -13.98 -3.62 15.78
CA ASN A 22 -12.90 -4.55 16.08
C ASN A 22 -13.40 -5.98 15.91
N LEU A 23 -12.56 -6.82 15.31
CA LEU A 23 -12.81 -8.23 15.04
C LEU A 23 -11.67 -9.07 15.61
N THR A 24 -11.99 -10.29 16.01
CA THR A 24 -11.02 -11.23 16.56
C THR A 24 -11.06 -12.52 15.77
N ARG A 25 -9.89 -13.15 15.60
CA ARG A 25 -9.73 -14.43 14.86
C ARG A 25 -10.10 -14.36 13.38
N THR A 26 -9.98 -13.18 12.78
CA THR A 26 -10.29 -12.89 11.37
C THR A 26 -9.05 -12.42 10.58
N CYS A 27 -9.18 -12.30 9.26
CA CYS A 27 -8.13 -11.86 8.32
C CYS A 27 -7.76 -10.37 8.44
N PHE A 28 -8.61 -9.57 9.09
CA PHE A 28 -8.34 -8.21 9.54
C PHE A 28 -8.81 -8.03 10.98
N ASP A 29 -8.20 -7.12 11.73
CA ASP A 29 -8.52 -6.87 13.14
C ASP A 29 -9.47 -5.67 13.31
N ILE A 30 -9.47 -4.74 12.35
CA ILE A 30 -10.29 -3.52 12.38
C ILE A 30 -10.97 -3.34 11.02
N LEU A 31 -12.29 -3.18 11.03
CA LEU A 31 -13.07 -2.60 9.92
C LEU A 31 -13.35 -1.14 10.26
N ALA A 32 -12.90 -0.22 9.41
CA ALA A 32 -13.09 1.21 9.62
C ALA A 32 -13.81 1.83 8.43
N ARG A 33 -14.80 2.70 8.68
CA ARG A 33 -15.51 3.43 7.62
C ARG A 33 -15.59 4.91 7.92
N ARG A 34 -15.32 5.74 6.92
CA ARG A 34 -15.58 7.20 6.91
C ARG A 34 -16.08 7.59 5.53
N ASN A 35 -17.35 7.97 5.43
CA ASN A 35 -18.05 8.18 4.15
C ASN A 35 -17.93 6.92 3.26
N GLU A 36 -17.44 7.07 2.03
CA GLU A 36 -17.17 5.97 1.09
C GLU A 36 -15.83 5.27 1.32
N GLN A 37 -14.96 5.81 2.18
CA GLN A 37 -13.67 5.18 2.48
C GLN A 37 -13.86 4.06 3.49
N ILE A 38 -13.62 2.82 3.06
CA ILE A 38 -13.63 1.62 3.92
C ILE A 38 -12.21 1.06 4.01
N LEU A 39 -11.74 0.79 5.22
CA LEU A 39 -10.43 0.20 5.48
C LEU A 39 -10.62 -1.16 6.17
N LEU A 40 -9.93 -2.18 5.65
CA LEU A 40 -9.68 -3.42 6.37
C LEU A 40 -8.26 -3.35 6.90
N VAL A 41 -8.07 -3.34 8.21
CA VAL A 41 -6.76 -3.18 8.81
C VAL A 41 -6.40 -4.41 9.63
N LYS A 42 -5.28 -5.05 9.29
CA LYS A 42 -4.67 -6.11 10.08
C LYS A 42 -3.53 -5.53 10.90
N VAL A 43 -3.51 -5.79 12.21
CA VAL A 43 -2.46 -5.27 13.11
C VAL A 43 -1.57 -6.43 13.56
N LEU A 44 -0.27 -6.29 13.35
CA LEU A 44 0.73 -7.30 13.69
C LEU A 44 1.89 -6.66 14.45
N GLU A 45 2.58 -7.43 15.28
CA GLU A 45 3.89 -6.98 15.77
C GLU A 45 4.93 -7.14 14.65
N ASP A 46 4.94 -8.31 14.01
CA ASP A 46 5.76 -8.63 12.86
C ASP A 46 4.89 -9.00 11.65
N ALA A 47 5.05 -8.29 10.54
CA ALA A 47 4.29 -8.53 9.31
C ALA A 47 4.61 -9.89 8.68
N ASN A 48 5.74 -10.52 9.01
CA ASN A 48 6.07 -11.86 8.52
C ASN A 48 5.24 -12.96 9.18
N SER A 49 4.56 -12.66 10.29
CA SER A 49 3.71 -13.64 11.01
C SER A 49 2.39 -13.97 10.32
N ILE A 50 1.96 -13.17 9.34
CA ILE A 50 0.75 -13.45 8.58
C ILE A 50 1.00 -14.51 7.50
N GLY A 51 0.06 -15.43 7.34
CA GLY A 51 0.01 -16.39 6.25
C GLY A 51 -0.61 -15.79 4.98
N ARG A 52 -0.26 -16.35 3.82
CA ARG A 52 -0.76 -15.91 2.51
C ARG A 52 -2.28 -16.06 2.40
N GLU A 53 -2.83 -17.12 2.99
CA GLU A 53 -4.25 -17.41 3.02
C GLU A 53 -5.07 -16.30 3.68
N TYR A 54 -4.54 -15.66 4.73
CA TYR A 54 -5.22 -14.53 5.38
C TYR A 54 -5.21 -13.30 4.48
N THR A 55 -4.10 -13.02 3.80
CA THR A 55 -4.00 -11.87 2.90
C THR A 55 -4.86 -12.03 1.65
N GLU A 56 -4.91 -13.23 1.07
CA GLU A 56 -5.75 -13.52 -0.10
C GLU A 56 -7.23 -13.34 0.22
N GLU A 57 -7.68 -13.87 1.35
CA GLU A 57 -9.07 -13.67 1.78
C GLU A 57 -9.37 -12.20 2.11
N MET A 58 -8.46 -11.49 2.77
CA MET A 58 -8.61 -10.08 3.07
C MET A 58 -8.72 -9.21 1.80
N VAL A 59 -7.93 -9.51 0.77
CA VAL A 59 -8.00 -8.85 -0.55
C VAL A 59 -9.35 -9.11 -1.21
N ALA A 60 -9.82 -10.35 -1.15
CA ALA A 60 -11.09 -10.71 -1.75
C ALA A 60 -12.26 -10.02 -1.05
N VAL A 61 -12.34 -10.07 0.29
CA VAL A 61 -13.35 -9.30 1.05
C VAL A 61 -13.28 -7.82 0.69
N ALA A 62 -12.08 -7.24 0.63
CA ALA A 62 -11.89 -5.84 0.28
C ALA A 62 -12.43 -5.50 -1.11
N SER A 63 -12.26 -6.37 -2.10
CA SER A 63 -12.79 -6.15 -3.46
C SER A 63 -14.32 -6.13 -3.51
N TYR A 64 -15.00 -6.98 -2.73
CA TYR A 64 -16.46 -7.04 -2.70
C TYR A 64 -17.08 -5.80 -2.08
N ILE A 65 -16.47 -5.26 -1.03
CA ILE A 65 -16.99 -4.08 -0.32
C ILE A 65 -16.29 -2.77 -0.71
N SER A 66 -15.47 -2.79 -1.77
CA SER A 66 -14.67 -1.63 -2.21
C SER A 66 -13.81 -1.01 -1.10
N ALA A 67 -13.24 -1.84 -0.22
CA ALA A 67 -12.34 -1.41 0.84
C ALA A 67 -10.86 -1.43 0.43
N SER A 68 -10.04 -0.72 1.20
CA SER A 68 -8.58 -0.77 1.14
C SER A 68 -8.05 -1.75 2.19
N PRO A 69 -7.43 -2.88 1.81
CA PRO A 69 -6.77 -3.77 2.75
C PRO A 69 -5.38 -3.23 3.11
N LEU A 70 -5.06 -3.17 4.41
CA LEU A 70 -3.79 -2.66 4.92
C LEU A 70 -3.27 -3.51 6.07
N ILE A 71 -1.94 -3.65 6.15
CA ILE A 71 -1.26 -4.23 7.31
C ILE A 71 -0.53 -3.11 8.06
N ILE A 72 -0.81 -2.98 9.35
CA ILE A 72 -0.08 -2.09 10.25
C ILE A 72 0.81 -2.92 11.16
N SER A 73 2.12 -2.68 11.12
CA SER A 73 3.10 -3.48 11.85
C SER A 73 4.27 -2.63 12.38
N GLU A 74 4.92 -3.10 13.45
CA GLU A 74 6.15 -2.46 13.96
C GLU A 74 7.39 -2.93 13.20
N LYS A 75 7.41 -4.20 12.80
CA LYS A 75 8.53 -4.83 12.08
C LYS A 75 8.07 -5.80 10.99
N ALA A 76 9.03 -6.21 10.17
CA ALA A 76 8.96 -7.35 9.25
C ALA A 76 10.32 -8.07 9.29
N GLY A 77 10.61 -8.79 10.38
CA GLY A 77 11.96 -9.25 10.74
C GLY A 77 12.85 -8.12 11.29
N SER A 78 12.85 -6.96 10.64
CA SER A 78 13.45 -5.71 11.12
C SER A 78 12.40 -4.60 11.28
N LYS A 79 12.69 -3.58 12.10
CA LYS A 79 11.81 -2.43 12.30
C LYS A 79 11.45 -1.77 10.95
N LEU A 80 10.18 -1.41 10.78
CA LEU A 80 9.73 -0.66 9.62
C LEU A 80 10.09 0.81 9.77
N GLU A 81 10.66 1.38 8.71
CA GLU A 81 11.04 2.80 8.66
C GLU A 81 9.84 3.70 8.31
N ASP A 82 9.89 4.93 8.79
CA ASP A 82 8.86 5.94 8.53
C ASP A 82 8.88 6.38 7.06
N ASN A 83 7.71 6.68 6.50
CA ASN A 83 7.52 7.13 5.12
C ASN A 83 8.00 6.11 4.06
N ILE A 84 8.04 4.82 4.41
CA ILE A 84 8.33 3.73 3.47
C ILE A 84 7.12 2.78 3.39
N VAL A 85 6.72 2.47 2.15
CA VAL A 85 5.70 1.44 1.89
C VAL A 85 6.35 0.09 1.73
N TYR A 86 5.98 -0.86 2.58
CA TYR A 86 6.34 -2.27 2.41
C TYR A 86 5.16 -3.03 1.79
N SER A 87 5.38 -4.27 1.40
CA SER A 87 4.31 -5.16 0.96
C SER A 87 4.48 -6.54 1.56
N ARG A 88 3.37 -7.14 1.97
CA ARG A 88 3.31 -8.55 2.36
C ARG A 88 2.20 -9.22 1.57
N PHE A 89 2.59 -10.19 0.72
CA PHE A 89 1.68 -10.91 -0.16
C PHE A 89 0.74 -10.01 -0.99
N GLY A 90 1.26 -8.87 -1.45
CA GLY A 90 0.52 -7.91 -2.25
C GLY A 90 -0.15 -6.80 -1.44
N ILE A 91 -0.44 -7.00 -0.15
CA ILE A 91 -1.04 -5.97 0.70
C ILE A 91 0.02 -4.95 1.14
N TYR A 92 -0.31 -3.66 1.10
CA TYR A 92 0.56 -2.62 1.62
C TYR A 92 0.71 -2.74 3.15
N THR A 93 1.97 -2.68 3.58
CA THR A 93 2.37 -2.83 4.97
C THR A 93 3.07 -1.55 5.42
N LEU A 94 2.54 -0.93 6.47
CA LEU A 94 3.00 0.36 6.97
C LEU A 94 3.26 0.28 8.48
N ASN A 95 4.13 1.14 8.98
CA ASN A 95 4.14 1.43 10.40
C ASN A 95 3.08 2.47 10.77
N LEU A 96 2.85 2.67 12.08
CA LEU A 96 1.84 3.60 12.56
C LEU A 96 2.08 5.03 12.05
N ALA A 97 3.31 5.53 12.07
CA ALA A 97 3.64 6.88 11.62
C ALA A 97 3.24 7.11 10.15
N THR A 98 3.67 6.19 9.27
CA THR A 98 3.35 6.24 7.84
C THR A 98 1.86 6.12 7.60
N PHE A 99 1.16 5.24 8.33
CA PHE A 99 -0.29 5.13 8.24
C PHE A 99 -1.01 6.41 8.67
N THR A 100 -0.57 7.04 9.75
CA THR A 100 -1.15 8.31 10.20
C THR A 100 -0.98 9.39 9.15
N ASN A 101 0.23 9.53 8.57
CA ASN A 101 0.51 10.47 7.48
C ASN A 101 -0.39 10.21 6.26
N SER A 102 -0.53 8.95 5.85
CA SER A 102 -1.40 8.58 4.73
C SER A 102 -2.86 8.95 4.98
N ILE A 103 -3.40 8.78 6.20
CA ILE A 103 -4.79 9.20 6.54
C ILE A 103 -4.97 10.73 6.44
N HIS A 104 -3.89 11.50 6.58
CA HIS A 104 -3.85 12.94 6.31
C HIS A 104 -3.54 13.29 4.86
N ASN A 105 -3.63 12.34 3.93
CA ASN A 105 -3.28 12.48 2.51
C ASN A 105 -1.81 12.91 2.28
N LYS A 106 -0.91 12.54 3.20
CA LYS A 106 0.54 12.71 3.04
C LYS A 106 1.14 11.35 2.71
N PHE A 107 1.16 11.01 1.42
CA PHE A 107 1.59 9.70 0.97
C PHE A 107 3.11 9.59 0.84
N PRO A 108 3.69 8.44 1.20
CA PRO A 108 5.10 8.16 0.95
C PRO A 108 5.37 7.98 -0.56
N PHE A 109 6.59 8.32 -1.00
CA PHE A 109 7.06 8.05 -2.37
C PHE A 109 8.16 6.96 -2.43
N ILE A 110 8.61 6.46 -1.27
CA ILE A 110 9.55 5.34 -1.16
C ILE A 110 8.79 4.05 -0.88
N LYS A 111 9.18 2.98 -1.58
CA LYS A 111 8.69 1.62 -1.33
C LYS A 111 9.82 0.61 -1.23
N ARG A 112 9.57 -0.51 -0.54
CA ARG A 112 10.44 -1.69 -0.55
C ARG A 112 10.11 -2.54 -1.77
N SER A 113 11.08 -2.72 -2.65
CA SER A 113 11.04 -3.62 -3.81
C SER A 113 12.04 -4.78 -3.64
N LYS A 114 12.10 -5.67 -4.64
CA LYS A 114 13.13 -6.72 -4.72
C LYS A 114 14.55 -6.15 -4.83
N ALA A 115 14.69 -4.93 -5.34
CA ALA A 115 15.98 -4.24 -5.50
C ALA A 115 16.36 -3.39 -4.27
N GLY A 116 15.62 -3.51 -3.16
CA GLY A 116 15.81 -2.70 -1.95
C GLY A 116 14.80 -1.56 -1.87
N LEU A 117 15.22 -0.41 -1.33
CA LEU A 117 14.36 0.78 -1.23
C LEU A 117 14.43 1.58 -2.53
N THR A 118 13.26 1.79 -3.14
CA THR A 118 13.14 2.45 -4.43
C THR A 118 12.03 3.49 -4.46
N ALA A 119 12.14 4.43 -5.38
CA ALA A 119 11.15 5.46 -5.68
C ALA A 119 10.80 5.43 -7.16
N SER A 120 9.57 5.83 -7.50
CA SER A 120 9.17 6.14 -8.87
C SER A 120 9.06 7.65 -9.05
N VAL A 121 9.31 8.14 -10.26
CA VAL A 121 9.19 9.55 -10.62
C VAL A 121 8.16 9.75 -11.70
N SER A 122 7.54 10.94 -11.71
CA SER A 122 6.79 11.39 -12.86
C SER A 122 7.78 11.88 -13.91
N GLY A 123 7.82 11.20 -15.04
CA GLY A 123 8.76 11.49 -16.11
C GLY A 123 8.55 12.89 -16.68
N LYS A 124 7.29 13.29 -16.82
CA LYS A 124 6.88 14.65 -17.20
C LYS A 124 7.41 15.70 -16.23
N LYS A 125 7.08 15.58 -14.93
CA LYS A 125 7.49 16.57 -13.92
C LYS A 125 9.00 16.63 -13.76
N LEU A 126 9.67 15.48 -13.84
CA LEU A 126 11.13 15.39 -13.81
C LEU A 126 11.75 16.19 -14.97
N ARG A 127 11.24 16.00 -16.18
CA ARG A 127 11.70 16.72 -17.36
C ARG A 127 11.47 18.21 -17.24
N GLU A 128 10.27 18.62 -16.85
CA GLU A 128 9.90 20.03 -16.64
C GLU A 128 10.82 20.70 -15.62
N LYS A 129 11.01 20.11 -14.44
CA LYS A 129 11.89 20.66 -13.40
C LYS A 129 13.36 20.68 -13.83
N ARG A 130 13.81 19.67 -14.56
CA ARG A 130 15.18 19.63 -15.09
C ARG A 130 15.41 20.79 -16.07
N GLU A 131 14.48 21.01 -17.00
CA GLU A 131 14.57 22.07 -18.01
C GLU A 131 14.42 23.47 -17.40
N GLU A 132 13.51 23.64 -16.43
CA GLU A 132 13.32 24.88 -15.66
C GLU A 132 14.62 25.32 -14.96
N LEU A 133 15.37 24.38 -14.39
CA LEU A 133 16.65 24.64 -13.72
C LEU A 133 17.85 24.65 -14.67
N GLY A 134 17.63 24.58 -15.99
CA GLY A 134 18.69 24.65 -17.00
C GLY A 134 19.63 23.43 -17.04
N PHE A 135 19.24 22.29 -16.49
CA PHE A 135 20.06 21.09 -16.50
C PHE A 135 19.93 20.33 -17.83
N SER A 136 21.05 20.11 -18.51
CA SER A 136 21.12 19.10 -19.58
C SER A 136 21.03 17.68 -18.99
N LEU A 137 20.69 16.69 -19.82
CA LEU A 137 20.68 15.28 -19.42
C LEU A 137 22.02 14.85 -18.80
N ASN A 138 23.14 15.28 -19.37
CA ASN A 138 24.49 14.97 -18.88
C ASN A 138 24.82 15.72 -17.58
N ALA A 139 24.34 16.96 -17.43
CA ALA A 139 24.54 17.73 -16.19
C ALA A 139 23.81 17.07 -15.01
N LEU A 140 22.53 16.70 -15.21
CA LEU A 140 21.75 16.02 -14.18
C LEU A 140 22.32 14.63 -13.86
N SER A 141 22.72 13.87 -14.88
CA SER A 141 23.27 12.53 -14.70
C SER A 141 24.53 12.53 -13.86
N LYS A 142 25.44 13.49 -14.07
CA LYS A 142 26.65 13.67 -13.24
C LYS A 142 26.32 13.98 -11.78
N LYS A 143 25.37 14.90 -11.53
CA LYS A 143 24.96 15.28 -10.17
C LYS A 143 24.33 14.11 -9.40
N ILE A 144 23.44 13.36 -10.04
CA ILE A 144 22.79 12.19 -9.43
C ILE A 144 23.76 11.02 -9.36
N GLY A 145 24.75 10.94 -10.25
CA GLY A 145 25.74 9.87 -10.39
C GLY A 145 25.19 8.64 -11.10
N VAL A 146 24.51 8.88 -12.23
CA VAL A 146 24.01 7.86 -13.16
C VAL A 146 24.43 8.23 -14.59
N THR A 147 24.13 7.38 -15.57
CA THR A 147 24.37 7.69 -16.99
C THR A 147 23.27 8.60 -17.54
N SER A 148 23.54 9.39 -18.58
CA SER A 148 22.53 10.21 -19.27
C SER A 148 21.36 9.35 -19.79
N ARG A 149 21.65 8.12 -20.24
CA ARG A 149 20.65 7.13 -20.66
C ARG A 149 19.69 6.76 -19.52
N MET A 150 20.17 6.77 -18.27
CA MET A 150 19.32 6.50 -17.11
C MET A 150 18.36 7.66 -16.83
N ILE A 151 18.80 8.91 -17.01
CA ILE A 151 17.91 10.07 -16.90
C ILE A 151 16.77 9.98 -17.91
N ILE A 152 17.09 9.62 -19.17
CA ILE A 152 16.07 9.37 -20.20
C ILE A 152 15.10 8.26 -19.76
N LYS A 153 15.60 7.17 -19.16
CA LYS A 153 14.73 6.11 -18.63
C LYS A 153 13.81 6.61 -17.51
N TYR A 154 14.30 7.48 -16.63
CA TYR A 154 13.49 8.10 -15.58
C TYR A 154 12.42 9.03 -16.16
N GLU A 155 12.78 9.88 -17.13
CA GLU A 155 11.84 10.77 -17.83
C GLU A 155 10.78 10.03 -18.65
N ASN A 156 11.09 8.80 -19.06
CA ASN A 156 10.14 7.91 -19.74
C ASN A 156 9.45 6.92 -18.79
N GLU A 157 9.59 7.08 -17.46
CA GLU A 157 8.97 6.24 -16.42
C GLU A 157 9.29 4.74 -16.52
N ASN A 158 10.39 4.41 -17.19
CA ASN A 158 10.81 3.03 -17.50
C ASN A 158 11.80 2.46 -16.48
N SER A 159 12.00 3.11 -15.33
CA SER A 159 12.89 2.63 -14.29
C SER A 159 12.60 3.25 -12.94
N GLU A 160 12.74 2.44 -11.88
CA GLU A 160 12.75 2.92 -10.51
C GLU A 160 14.12 3.47 -10.11
N ILE A 161 14.12 4.36 -9.12
CA ILE A 161 15.32 5.03 -8.58
C ILE A 161 15.64 4.44 -7.22
N THR A 162 16.88 4.03 -6.98
CA THR A 162 17.30 3.57 -5.64
C THR A 162 17.30 4.73 -4.64
N ILE A 163 17.05 4.44 -3.36
CA ILE A 163 16.90 5.48 -2.32
C ILE A 163 18.06 6.49 -2.30
N ASN A 164 19.31 6.04 -2.40
CA ASN A 164 20.48 6.94 -2.42
C ASN A 164 20.48 7.92 -3.60
N ARG A 165 19.94 7.51 -4.75
CA ARG A 165 19.80 8.38 -5.93
C ARG A 165 18.54 9.23 -5.86
N ALA A 166 17.47 8.71 -5.27
CA ALA A 166 16.24 9.44 -5.02
C ALA A 166 16.49 10.61 -4.05
N MET A 167 17.27 10.42 -2.99
CA MET A 167 17.66 11.51 -2.09
C MET A 167 18.40 12.63 -2.81
N LYS A 168 19.40 12.30 -3.65
CA LYS A 168 20.11 13.31 -4.46
C LYS A 168 19.17 14.04 -5.42
N LEU A 169 18.23 13.33 -6.02
CA LEU A 169 17.25 13.93 -6.93
C LEU A 169 16.28 14.84 -6.17
N TYR A 170 15.85 14.43 -4.98
CA TYR A 170 15.01 15.21 -4.07
C TYR A 170 15.70 16.51 -3.65
N ASP A 171 16.97 16.46 -3.25
CA ASP A 171 17.74 17.63 -2.86
C ASP A 171 17.91 18.64 -4.01
N LEU A 172 17.94 18.15 -5.26
CA LEU A 172 18.13 18.97 -6.45
C LEU A 172 16.83 19.55 -7.02
N LEU A 173 15.76 18.74 -7.09
CA LEU A 173 14.54 19.06 -7.83
C LEU A 173 13.28 19.13 -6.94
N GLY A 174 13.39 18.78 -5.65
CA GLY A 174 12.29 18.73 -4.72
C GLY A 174 11.45 17.45 -4.80
N HIS A 175 10.43 17.38 -3.96
CA HIS A 175 9.54 16.22 -3.83
C HIS A 175 8.57 16.03 -5.01
N ASP A 176 8.22 17.10 -5.72
CA ASP A 176 7.16 17.10 -6.74
C ASP A 176 7.44 16.16 -7.93
N VAL A 177 8.71 15.85 -8.18
CA VAL A 177 9.11 14.94 -9.26
C VAL A 177 8.81 13.47 -8.95
N PHE A 178 8.54 13.13 -7.69
CA PHE A 178 8.26 11.75 -7.27
C PHE A 178 6.77 11.41 -7.40
N ASN A 179 6.49 10.16 -7.77
CA ASN A 179 5.15 9.62 -7.70
C ASN A 179 4.89 9.11 -6.28
N GLU A 180 3.86 9.66 -5.65
CA GLU A 180 3.38 9.18 -4.36
C GLU A 180 2.71 7.81 -4.48
N VAL A 181 2.82 6.99 -3.44
CA VAL A 181 2.19 5.69 -3.33
C VAL A 181 0.90 5.85 -2.52
N ASN A 182 -0.24 5.95 -3.22
CA ASN A 182 -1.54 5.95 -2.56
C ASN A 182 -1.85 4.55 -2.00
N VAL A 183 -1.64 4.39 -0.71
CA VAL A 183 -1.81 3.11 0.00
C VAL A 183 -3.28 2.66 0.12
N PHE A 184 -4.24 3.52 -0.21
CA PHE A 184 -5.67 3.19 -0.16
C PHE A 184 -6.23 2.68 -1.49
N MET A 185 -5.47 2.77 -2.59
CA MET A 185 -5.95 2.27 -3.88
C MET A 185 -5.82 0.76 -3.94
N ASN A 186 -6.92 0.09 -4.26
CA ASN A 186 -6.98 -1.36 -4.37
C ASN A 186 -6.53 -1.76 -5.78
N SER A 187 -5.27 -2.19 -5.94
CA SER A 187 -4.72 -2.58 -7.24
C SER A 187 -4.70 -4.10 -7.46
N MET A 188 -5.38 -4.88 -6.63
CA MET A 188 -5.29 -6.35 -6.70
C MET A 188 -6.45 -6.97 -7.47
N GLN A 189 -6.08 -7.77 -8.47
CA GLN A 189 -7.01 -8.62 -9.22
C GLN A 189 -7.38 -9.84 -8.36
N LEU A 190 -8.68 -10.10 -8.26
CA LEU A 190 -9.26 -11.28 -7.62
C LEU A 190 -8.68 -12.56 -8.20
N ARG A 191 -8.19 -13.44 -7.34
CA ARG A 191 -7.92 -14.84 -7.67
C ARG A 191 -8.31 -15.75 -6.51
N SER A 192 -9.55 -16.20 -6.48
CA SER A 192 -9.88 -17.58 -6.10
C SER A 192 -11.36 -17.89 -6.31
N LYS A 193 -11.59 -19.10 -6.86
CA LYS A 193 -12.86 -19.82 -6.89
C LYS A 193 -12.76 -20.92 -5.84
N PHE A 194 -13.68 -20.91 -4.87
CA PHE A 194 -14.04 -22.11 -4.11
C PHE A 194 -15.54 -22.27 -4.29
N GLU A 195 -15.96 -23.42 -4.81
CA GLU A 195 -17.35 -23.69 -5.23
C GLU A 195 -17.94 -24.81 -4.35
N THR A 196 -18.60 -24.46 -3.25
CA THR A 196 -19.61 -25.32 -2.60
C THR A 196 -20.93 -25.26 -3.35
N GLU A 197 -21.84 -26.20 -3.08
CA GLU A 197 -23.19 -26.19 -3.65
C GLU A 197 -23.96 -24.87 -3.34
N VAL A 198 -23.67 -24.23 -2.20
CA VAL A 198 -24.32 -22.96 -1.84
C VAL A 198 -23.79 -21.80 -2.68
N SER A 199 -22.47 -21.67 -2.83
CA SER A 199 -21.87 -20.60 -3.67
C SER A 199 -22.18 -20.81 -5.14
N LYS A 200 -22.22 -22.06 -5.63
CA LYS A 200 -22.69 -22.40 -6.98
C LYS A 200 -24.11 -21.93 -7.23
N LYS A 201 -25.04 -22.12 -6.29
CA LYS A 201 -26.42 -21.67 -6.44
C LYS A 201 -26.52 -20.15 -6.62
N TYR A 202 -25.69 -19.37 -5.94
CA TYR A 202 -25.62 -17.92 -6.16
C TYR A 202 -25.05 -17.57 -7.54
N VAL A 203 -24.02 -18.28 -7.98
CA VAL A 203 -23.45 -18.11 -9.33
C VAL A 203 -24.46 -18.46 -10.43
N GLU A 204 -25.22 -19.55 -10.26
CA GLU A 204 -26.30 -19.94 -11.17
C GLU A 204 -27.41 -18.89 -11.26
N LEU A 205 -27.66 -18.17 -10.17
CA LEU A 205 -28.59 -17.05 -10.12
C LEU A 205 -28.02 -15.75 -10.72
N GLY A 206 -26.79 -15.78 -11.24
CA GLY A 206 -26.13 -14.66 -11.92
C GLY A 206 -25.33 -13.73 -11.02
N PHE A 207 -25.10 -14.11 -9.75
CA PHE A 207 -24.30 -13.32 -8.82
C PHE A 207 -22.81 -13.69 -8.87
N GLU A 208 -21.96 -12.76 -8.47
CA GLU A 208 -20.59 -13.10 -8.08
C GLU A 208 -20.59 -13.58 -6.64
N ALA A 209 -20.09 -14.79 -6.37
CA ALA A 209 -20.02 -15.33 -5.02
C ALA A 209 -18.60 -15.80 -4.66
N MET A 210 -18.22 -15.59 -3.40
CA MET A 210 -16.94 -16.02 -2.85
C MET A 210 -17.12 -16.56 -1.44
N GLU A 211 -16.51 -17.70 -1.17
CA GLU A 211 -16.42 -18.27 0.17
C GLU A 211 -15.29 -17.68 1.00
N THR A 212 -15.51 -17.61 2.30
CA THR A 212 -14.57 -17.07 3.27
C THR A 212 -14.42 -18.00 4.46
N ARG A 213 -13.22 -18.08 5.04
CA ARG A 213 -12.89 -18.99 6.16
C ARG A 213 -12.27 -18.27 7.35
N LYS A 214 -11.83 -17.03 7.16
CA LYS A 214 -11.12 -16.15 8.10
C LYS A 214 -11.90 -14.86 8.31
N THR A 215 -13.21 -14.87 8.12
CA THR A 215 -14.11 -13.74 8.40
C THR A 215 -15.26 -14.23 9.28
N PRO A 216 -16.09 -13.33 9.84
CA PRO A 216 -17.25 -13.74 10.65
C PRO A 216 -18.45 -14.21 9.80
N PHE A 217 -18.26 -14.44 8.51
CA PHE A 217 -19.27 -14.91 7.55
C PHE A 217 -18.63 -15.96 6.62
N ASP A 218 -19.45 -16.83 6.03
CA ASP A 218 -18.96 -17.96 5.23
C ASP A 218 -18.97 -17.67 3.72
N ILE A 219 -19.81 -16.74 3.26
CA ILE A 219 -19.98 -16.38 1.84
C ILE A 219 -20.24 -14.88 1.71
N ILE A 220 -19.61 -14.24 0.72
CA ILE A 220 -20.00 -12.92 0.21
C ILE A 220 -20.56 -13.09 -1.21
N VAL A 221 -21.66 -12.39 -1.49
CA VAL A 221 -22.33 -12.37 -2.79
C VAL A 221 -22.51 -10.91 -3.26
N LYS A 222 -22.33 -10.65 -4.55
CA LYS A 222 -22.50 -9.34 -5.21
C LYS A 222 -23.34 -9.45 -6.47
#